data_AF-A0AAV9CM81-F1
#
_entry.id   AF-A0AAV9CM81-F1
#
_cell.length_a   1.000
_cell.length_b   1.000
_cell.length_c   1.000
_cell.angle_alpha   90.00
_cell.angle_beta   90.00
_cell.angle_gamma   90.00
#
_symmetry.space_group_name_H-M   'P 1'
#
loop_
_entity.id
_entity.type
_entity.pdbx_description
1 polymer ?
#
loop_
_entity_poly.entity_id
_entity_poly.type
_entity_poly.pdbx_seq_one_letter_code
_entity_poly.pdbx_strand_id
1 'polypeptide(L)'
;MGWRSIGELLRTCLCYKDKIKKSELPSSDAHTSEGNGHASQRFWTRGAIDENKALVEHLQHYGVIKSRKVTEVMEKIDRGLFVPEGNPAYVDSPMQIGYNATISAPHMHGTCLELLEEHLKSGMHVLDVGSGTGYLTACFAMMVGPQGRAVGVEHIPELVASSIENLKKSAAAPLLKEGSLSVHVADGRLGWSELAPYDAIHVGAAAPEIPQPLIEQLKPGGRMVIPVGNIFQDLQVVNKKADGSISVRSETSVRYVPLTSRASQLHN
;
A
#
# COMPACT_ATOMS: atom_id res chain seq x y z
N MET A 1 22.49 -20.29 -20.16
CA MET A 1 21.98 -19.62 -21.38
C MET A 1 20.63 -19.00 -21.01
N GLY A 2 20.35 -17.71 -21.13
CA GLY A 2 21.14 -16.57 -21.59
C GLY A 2 20.81 -15.35 -20.73
N TRP A 3 21.80 -14.49 -20.54
CA TRP A 3 21.65 -13.23 -19.82
C TRP A 3 20.94 -12.24 -20.74
N ARG A 4 19.78 -11.71 -20.31
CA ARG A 4 19.20 -10.53 -20.95
C ARG A 4 20.00 -9.31 -20.49
N SER A 5 20.49 -8.55 -21.47
CA SER A 5 21.30 -7.35 -21.26
C SER A 5 20.50 -6.27 -20.52
N ILE A 6 21.19 -5.46 -19.70
CA ILE A 6 20.70 -4.26 -19.02
C ILE A 6 19.91 -3.33 -19.97
N GLY A 7 20.16 -3.39 -21.28
CA GLY A 7 19.42 -2.65 -22.30
C GLY A 7 17.96 -3.09 -22.54
N GLU A 8 17.54 -4.30 -22.14
CA GLU A 8 16.14 -4.75 -22.26
C GLU A 8 15.27 -4.29 -21.08
N LEU A 9 15.82 -4.21 -19.87
CA LEU A 9 15.10 -3.73 -18.67
C LEU A 9 14.78 -2.22 -18.74
N LEU A 10 15.69 -1.42 -19.31
CA LEU A 10 15.44 0.00 -19.57
C LEU A 10 14.34 0.21 -20.61
N ARG A 11 14.17 -0.69 -21.59
CA ARG A 11 13.08 -0.60 -22.58
C ARG A 11 11.72 -0.84 -21.95
N THR A 12 11.58 -1.71 -20.95
CA THR A 12 10.28 -1.96 -20.30
C THR A 12 9.81 -0.76 -19.46
N CYS A 13 10.74 -0.10 -18.76
CA CYS A 13 10.44 1.06 -17.92
C CYS A 13 10.20 2.35 -18.74
N LEU A 14 10.93 2.54 -19.84
CA LEU A 14 10.68 3.63 -20.81
C LEU A 14 9.38 3.42 -21.60
N CYS A 15 9.08 2.17 -22.00
CA CYS A 15 7.84 1.85 -22.73
C CYS A 15 6.58 2.07 -21.87
N TYR A 16 6.69 1.97 -20.54
CA TYR A 16 5.60 2.34 -19.62
C TYR A 16 5.36 3.86 -19.58
N LYS A 17 6.42 4.67 -19.52
CA LYS A 17 6.31 6.16 -19.53
C LYS A 17 5.91 6.73 -20.89
N ASP A 18 6.32 6.12 -22.00
CA ASP A 18 6.01 6.59 -23.35
C ASP A 18 4.59 6.24 -23.81
N LYS A 19 3.94 5.21 -23.22
CA LYS A 19 2.53 4.88 -23.48
C LYS A 19 1.52 5.77 -22.76
N ILE A 20 1.93 6.42 -21.66
CA ILE A 20 1.06 7.34 -20.88
C ILE A 20 0.88 8.70 -21.58
N LYS A 21 1.80 9.12 -22.45
CA LYS A 21 1.76 10.43 -23.11
C LYS A 21 0.71 10.60 -24.22
N LYS A 22 -0.15 9.61 -24.50
CA LYS A 22 -1.05 9.63 -25.68
C LYS A 22 -2.55 9.59 -25.40
N SER A 23 -3.00 9.72 -24.16
CA SER A 23 -4.45 9.78 -23.85
C SER A 23 -4.82 11.12 -23.23
N GLU A 24 -5.03 12.14 -24.07
CA GLU A 24 -5.80 13.32 -23.70
C GLU A 24 -7.29 12.94 -23.71
N LEU A 25 -7.96 13.08 -22.56
CA LEU A 25 -9.42 12.97 -22.43
C LEU A 25 -10.07 14.30 -22.83
N PRO A 26 -11.21 14.29 -23.55
CA PRO A 26 -11.87 15.51 -24.00
C PRO A 26 -12.52 16.27 -22.83
N SER A 27 -12.36 17.60 -22.86
CA SER A 27 -12.98 18.57 -21.96
C SER A 27 -14.49 18.62 -22.13
N SER A 28 -15.24 18.51 -21.03
CA SER A 28 -16.67 18.84 -20.99
C SER A 28 -16.90 20.19 -20.30
N ASP A 29 -17.70 21.03 -20.95
CA ASP A 29 -18.04 22.39 -20.53
C ASP A 29 -18.88 22.42 -19.24
N ALA A 30 -18.52 23.33 -18.33
CA ALA A 30 -19.24 23.57 -17.09
C ALA A 30 -20.19 24.77 -17.22
N HIS A 31 -21.49 24.53 -17.05
CA HIS A 31 -22.48 25.58 -16.78
C HIS A 31 -22.54 25.89 -15.28
N THR A 32 -22.52 27.17 -14.96
CA THR A 32 -22.56 27.78 -13.62
C THR A 32 -23.97 27.78 -13.00
N SER A 33 -24.06 27.50 -11.70
CA SER A 33 -25.06 28.10 -10.82
C SER A 33 -24.59 28.13 -9.36
N GLU A 34 -24.67 29.31 -8.75
CA GLU A 34 -24.32 29.65 -7.37
C GLU A 34 -25.29 29.07 -6.32
N GLY A 35 -24.83 28.92 -5.06
CA GLY A 35 -25.70 29.16 -3.90
C GLY A 35 -25.64 28.20 -2.70
N ASN A 36 -25.07 28.71 -1.61
CA ASN A 36 -25.27 28.41 -0.17
C ASN A 36 -24.61 27.18 0.50
N GLY A 37 -23.77 27.52 1.49
CA GLY A 37 -23.07 26.58 2.37
C GLY A 37 -23.93 26.05 3.50
N HIS A 38 -23.77 24.76 3.76
CA HIS A 38 -24.05 24.03 4.99
C HIS A 38 -22.98 22.91 5.10
N ALA A 39 -22.54 22.60 6.32
CA ALA A 39 -21.46 21.66 6.61
C ALA A 39 -21.66 20.32 5.88
N SER A 40 -20.76 20.01 4.94
CA SER A 40 -20.85 18.85 4.07
C SER A 40 -20.41 17.58 4.80
N GLN A 41 -21.37 16.82 5.35
CA GLN A 41 -21.20 15.37 5.41
C GLN A 41 -21.18 14.88 3.96
N ARG A 42 -19.97 14.65 3.41
CA ARG A 42 -19.79 14.20 2.03
C ARG A 42 -20.37 12.79 1.89
N PHE A 43 -21.60 12.72 1.40
CA PHE A 43 -22.12 11.52 0.76
C PHE A 43 -21.23 11.21 -0.44
N TRP A 44 -20.78 9.97 -0.53
CA TRP A 44 -20.02 9.41 -1.64
C TRP A 44 -20.65 9.81 -2.97
N THR A 45 -19.97 10.68 -3.73
CA THR A 45 -20.43 11.03 -5.07
C THR A 45 -20.11 9.87 -6.00
N ARG A 46 -21.10 9.43 -6.77
CA ARG A 46 -20.95 8.36 -7.78
C ARG A 46 -19.69 8.51 -8.64
N GLY A 47 -19.31 9.75 -8.98
CA GLY A 47 -18.10 10.04 -9.76
C GLY A 47 -16.79 9.56 -9.14
N ALA A 48 -16.61 9.65 -7.81
CA ALA A 48 -15.37 9.21 -7.16
C ALA A 48 -15.24 7.67 -7.17
N ILE A 49 -16.36 6.97 -7.01
CA ILE A 49 -16.41 5.50 -7.12
C ILE A 49 -16.06 5.07 -8.55
N ASP A 50 -16.59 5.79 -9.55
CA ASP A 50 -16.33 5.51 -10.96
C ASP A 50 -14.84 5.76 -11.32
N GLU A 51 -14.20 6.79 -10.75
CA GLU A 51 -12.76 7.07 -10.93
C GLU A 51 -11.84 6.02 -10.27
N ASN A 52 -12.13 5.61 -9.03
CA ASN A 52 -11.35 4.55 -8.37
C ASN A 52 -11.44 3.23 -9.15
N LYS A 53 -12.64 2.90 -9.63
CA LYS A 53 -12.85 1.69 -10.43
C LYS A 53 -12.08 1.76 -11.74
N ALA A 54 -12.14 2.88 -12.46
CA ALA A 54 -11.38 3.06 -13.70
C ALA A 54 -9.85 2.94 -13.47
N LEU A 55 -9.34 3.45 -12.34
CA LEU A 55 -7.94 3.24 -11.94
C LEU A 55 -7.64 1.74 -11.78
N VAL A 56 -8.47 0.99 -11.08
CA VAL A 56 -8.22 -0.44 -10.84
C VAL A 56 -8.35 -1.25 -12.15
N GLU A 57 -9.33 -0.95 -13.00
CA GLU A 57 -9.48 -1.54 -14.33
C GLU A 57 -8.24 -1.27 -15.19
N HIS A 58 -7.66 -0.07 -15.10
CA HIS A 58 -6.41 0.26 -15.77
C HIS A 58 -5.23 -0.61 -15.27
N LEU A 59 -5.09 -0.80 -13.95
CA LEU A 59 -4.07 -1.69 -13.39
C LEU A 59 -4.24 -3.15 -13.83
N GLN A 60 -5.48 -3.63 -13.92
CA GLN A 60 -5.78 -4.97 -14.45
C GLN A 60 -5.43 -5.09 -15.93
N HIS A 61 -5.79 -4.10 -16.74
CA HIS A 61 -5.54 -4.10 -18.19
C HIS A 61 -4.04 -4.25 -18.50
N TYR A 62 -3.17 -3.61 -17.72
CA TYR A 62 -1.72 -3.71 -17.86
C TYR A 62 -1.09 -4.90 -17.13
N GLY A 63 -1.90 -5.76 -16.50
CA GLY A 63 -1.47 -7.00 -15.86
C GLY A 63 -0.72 -6.81 -14.54
N VAL A 64 -0.84 -5.62 -13.91
CA VAL A 64 -0.33 -5.36 -12.56
C VAL A 64 -1.13 -6.16 -11.54
N ILE A 65 -2.45 -6.16 -11.69
CA ILE A 65 -3.39 -6.95 -10.87
C ILE A 65 -3.98 -8.03 -11.75
N LYS A 66 -3.99 -9.26 -11.26
CA LYS A 66 -4.50 -10.45 -11.94
C LYS A 66 -5.54 -11.17 -11.08
N SER A 67 -5.39 -11.09 -9.77
CA SER A 67 -6.33 -11.66 -8.82
C SER A 67 -7.64 -10.86 -8.83
N ARG A 68 -8.72 -11.61 -8.99
CA ARG A 68 -10.08 -11.10 -8.80
C ARG A 68 -10.26 -10.56 -7.38
N LYS A 69 -9.71 -11.23 -6.37
CA LYS A 69 -9.88 -10.82 -4.97
C LYS A 69 -9.14 -9.51 -4.67
N VAL A 70 -7.92 -9.36 -5.18
CA VAL A 70 -7.15 -8.10 -5.08
C VAL A 70 -7.90 -6.95 -5.77
N THR A 71 -8.43 -7.20 -6.97
CA THR A 71 -9.25 -6.24 -7.70
C THR A 71 -10.46 -5.78 -6.87
N GLU A 72 -11.28 -6.72 -6.40
CA GLU A 72 -12.48 -6.43 -5.61
C GLU A 72 -12.16 -5.60 -4.35
N VAL A 73 -11.03 -5.87 -3.71
CA VAL A 73 -10.59 -5.11 -2.52
C VAL A 73 -10.15 -3.70 -2.88
N MET A 74 -9.35 -3.52 -3.93
CA MET A 74 -8.88 -2.20 -4.35
C MET A 74 -10.00 -1.32 -4.93
N GLU A 75 -11.01 -1.92 -5.58
CA GLU A 75 -12.21 -1.20 -6.01
C GLU A 75 -13.04 -0.72 -4.81
N LYS A 76 -13.12 -1.55 -3.75
CA LYS A 76 -13.92 -1.27 -2.56
C LYS A 76 -13.25 -0.28 -1.59
N ILE A 77 -11.93 -0.29 -1.49
CA ILE A 77 -11.16 0.69 -0.71
C ILE A 77 -10.82 1.86 -1.65
N ASP A 78 -11.69 2.87 -1.66
CA ASP A 78 -11.51 4.06 -2.48
C ASP A 78 -10.25 4.83 -2.07
N ARG A 79 -9.28 4.89 -2.99
CA ARG A 79 -8.00 5.58 -2.78
C ARG A 79 -8.17 7.08 -2.50
N GLY A 80 -9.23 7.71 -3.01
CA GLY A 80 -9.50 9.14 -2.82
C GLY A 80 -9.63 9.55 -1.35
N LEU A 81 -10.04 8.64 -0.47
CA LEU A 81 -10.15 8.90 0.97
C LEU A 81 -8.80 8.94 1.70
N PHE A 82 -7.75 8.43 1.05
CA PHE A 82 -6.42 8.25 1.65
C PHE A 82 -5.40 9.22 1.07
N VAL A 83 -5.78 10.02 0.08
CA VAL A 83 -4.94 11.01 -0.58
C VAL A 83 -5.36 12.41 -0.10
N PRO A 84 -4.43 13.26 0.38
CA PRO A 84 -4.78 14.61 0.80
C PRO A 84 -5.42 15.43 -0.33
N GLU A 85 -6.37 16.31 0.03
CA GLU A 85 -7.10 17.15 -0.93
C GLU A 85 -6.15 17.95 -1.84
N GLY A 86 -6.58 18.15 -3.09
CA GLY A 86 -5.82 18.85 -4.12
C GLY A 86 -4.80 17.99 -4.88
N ASN A 87 -4.54 16.76 -4.44
CA ASN A 87 -3.71 15.81 -5.19
C ASN A 87 -4.57 14.94 -6.14
N PRO A 88 -4.04 14.50 -7.29
CA PRO A 88 -4.76 13.65 -8.23
C PRO A 88 -4.79 12.19 -7.75
N ALA A 89 -5.73 11.86 -6.86
CA ALA A 89 -5.79 10.59 -6.14
C ALA A 89 -5.78 9.33 -7.02
N TYR A 90 -6.37 9.42 -8.21
CA TYR A 90 -6.58 8.30 -9.12
C TYR A 90 -5.55 8.21 -10.26
N VAL A 91 -4.46 8.97 -10.17
CA VAL A 91 -3.31 8.84 -11.07
C VAL A 91 -2.35 7.81 -10.50
N ASP A 92 -1.82 6.93 -11.37
CA ASP A 92 -0.87 5.89 -10.97
C ASP A 92 0.54 6.44 -10.66
N SER A 93 0.63 7.20 -9.56
CA SER A 93 1.88 7.77 -9.05
C SER A 93 1.81 7.99 -7.53
N PRO A 94 2.96 8.11 -6.85
CA PRO A 94 2.99 8.43 -5.43
C PRO A 94 2.50 9.87 -5.18
N MET A 95 1.79 10.09 -4.07
CA MET A 95 1.33 11.43 -3.65
C MET A 95 1.93 11.79 -2.29
N GLN A 96 2.31 13.06 -2.10
CA GLN A 96 2.81 13.56 -0.82
C GLN A 96 1.71 13.54 0.23
N ILE A 97 2.06 13.14 1.45
CA ILE A 97 1.12 13.06 2.59
C ILE A 97 1.58 13.89 3.79
N GLY A 98 2.58 14.75 3.59
CA GLY A 98 3.29 15.47 4.64
C GLY A 98 4.35 14.60 5.31
N TYR A 99 5.10 15.21 6.25
CA TYR A 99 6.11 14.52 7.07
C TYR A 99 7.16 13.75 6.27
N ASN A 100 7.53 14.25 5.09
CA ASN A 100 8.45 13.60 4.15
C ASN A 100 8.06 12.16 3.76
N ALA A 101 6.77 11.89 3.76
CA ALA A 101 6.20 10.61 3.37
C ALA A 101 5.30 10.77 2.14
N THR A 102 5.10 9.65 1.46
CA THR A 102 4.18 9.55 0.32
C THR A 102 3.27 8.35 0.49
N ILE A 103 2.00 8.47 0.06
CA ILE A 103 1.21 7.28 -0.27
C ILE A 103 1.73 6.71 -1.60
N SER A 104 2.10 5.43 -1.59
CA SER A 104 2.67 4.74 -2.75
C SER A 104 1.74 4.75 -3.95
N ALA A 105 2.32 4.61 -5.15
CA ALA A 105 1.55 4.51 -6.39
C ALA A 105 0.58 3.31 -6.34
N PRO A 106 -0.63 3.43 -6.92
CA PRO A 106 -1.58 2.35 -7.07
C PRO A 106 -0.99 1.01 -7.55
N HIS A 107 -0.12 1.01 -8.56
CA HIS A 107 0.49 -0.24 -9.03
C HIS A 107 1.34 -0.94 -7.98
N MET A 108 2.01 -0.19 -7.09
CA MET A 108 2.80 -0.78 -6.01
C MET A 108 1.91 -1.43 -4.96
N HIS A 109 0.78 -0.81 -4.61
CA HIS A 109 -0.21 -1.45 -3.73
C HIS A 109 -0.79 -2.72 -4.34
N GLY A 110 -1.16 -2.70 -5.62
CA GLY A 110 -1.62 -3.88 -6.35
C GLY A 110 -0.56 -4.99 -6.36
N THR A 111 0.68 -4.65 -6.67
CA THR A 111 1.81 -5.59 -6.67
C THR A 111 2.02 -6.22 -5.29
N CYS A 112 2.04 -5.44 -4.21
CA CYS A 112 2.21 -5.97 -2.86
C CYS A 112 1.04 -6.88 -2.43
N LEU A 113 -0.19 -6.53 -2.80
CA LEU A 113 -1.37 -7.37 -2.54
C LEU A 113 -1.29 -8.71 -3.29
N GLU A 114 -0.90 -8.71 -4.56
CA GLU A 114 -0.70 -9.94 -5.36
C GLU A 114 0.39 -10.84 -4.75
N LEU A 115 1.53 -10.26 -4.38
CA LEU A 115 2.65 -11.01 -3.81
C LEU A 115 2.31 -11.67 -2.46
N LEU A 116 1.40 -11.05 -1.70
CA LEU A 116 0.98 -11.50 -0.38
C LEU A 116 -0.34 -12.26 -0.39
N GLU A 117 -1.10 -12.31 -1.49
CA GLU A 117 -2.48 -12.81 -1.53
C GLU A 117 -2.66 -14.17 -0.85
N GLU A 118 -1.75 -15.12 -1.12
CA GLU A 118 -1.81 -16.49 -0.56
C GLU A 118 -1.71 -16.54 0.98
N HIS A 119 -1.22 -15.45 1.59
CA HIS A 119 -0.98 -15.23 3.01
C HIS A 119 -1.92 -14.15 3.60
N LEU A 120 -2.92 -13.71 2.80
CA LEU A 120 -3.95 -12.75 3.18
C LEU A 120 -5.34 -13.40 3.10
N LYS A 121 -5.49 -14.56 3.74
CA LYS A 121 -6.75 -15.33 3.75
C LYS A 121 -7.57 -15.02 5.02
N SER A 122 -8.84 -15.38 4.97
CA SER A 122 -9.76 -15.20 6.11
C SER A 122 -9.17 -15.76 7.40
N GLY A 123 -9.11 -14.96 8.47
CA GLY A 123 -8.55 -15.38 9.77
C GLY A 123 -7.03 -15.18 9.92
N MET A 124 -6.32 -14.79 8.87
CA MET A 124 -4.87 -14.56 8.94
C MET A 124 -4.50 -13.23 9.59
N HIS A 125 -3.26 -13.17 10.08
CA HIS A 125 -2.67 -11.99 10.71
C HIS A 125 -1.64 -11.37 9.77
N VAL A 126 -1.74 -10.06 9.58
CA VAL A 126 -0.86 -9.27 8.72
C VAL A 126 -0.39 -8.01 9.42
N LEU A 127 0.92 -7.74 9.30
CA LEU A 127 1.56 -6.51 9.75
C LEU A 127 1.90 -5.63 8.55
N ASP A 128 1.59 -4.34 8.65
CA ASP A 128 1.91 -3.30 7.68
C ASP A 128 2.82 -2.26 8.34
N VAL A 129 4.13 -2.38 8.10
CA VAL A 129 5.15 -1.48 8.64
C VAL A 129 5.29 -0.24 7.77
N GLY A 130 5.22 0.95 8.38
CA GLY A 130 5.15 2.21 7.64
C GLY A 130 3.78 2.39 7.01
N SER A 131 2.72 2.19 7.80
CA SER A 131 1.34 2.16 7.30
C SER A 131 0.87 3.49 6.69
N GLY A 132 1.54 4.60 6.98
CA GLY A 132 1.30 5.90 6.35
C GLY A 132 -0.16 6.33 6.43
N THR A 133 -0.84 6.42 5.29
CA THR A 133 -2.25 6.83 5.21
C THR A 133 -3.24 5.78 5.68
N GLY A 134 -2.79 4.53 5.86
CA GLY A 134 -3.62 3.38 6.22
C GLY A 134 -4.31 2.70 5.03
N TYR A 135 -4.06 3.13 3.79
CA TYR A 135 -4.70 2.55 2.59
C TYR A 135 -4.44 1.05 2.48
N LEU A 136 -3.17 0.65 2.51
CA LEU A 136 -2.82 -0.76 2.31
C LEU A 136 -3.22 -1.61 3.52
N THR A 137 -3.13 -1.06 4.74
CA THR A 137 -3.67 -1.69 5.95
C THR A 137 -5.17 -1.98 5.84
N ALA A 138 -5.95 -1.05 5.27
CA ALA A 138 -7.37 -1.24 4.98
C ALA A 138 -7.60 -2.38 3.97
N CYS A 139 -6.83 -2.40 2.88
CA CYS A 139 -6.89 -3.48 1.89
C CYS A 139 -6.58 -4.83 2.55
N PHE A 140 -5.52 -4.92 3.35
CA PHE A 140 -5.18 -6.12 4.09
C PHE A 140 -6.30 -6.58 5.03
N ALA A 141 -6.92 -5.66 5.77
CA ALA A 141 -8.06 -5.98 6.63
C ALA A 141 -9.24 -6.58 5.83
N MET A 142 -9.51 -6.04 4.63
CA MET A 142 -10.56 -6.57 3.74
C MET A 142 -10.22 -7.96 3.18
N MET A 143 -8.93 -8.26 3.00
CA MET A 143 -8.46 -9.56 2.55
C MET A 143 -8.60 -10.62 3.67
N VAL A 144 -8.11 -10.32 4.87
CA VAL A 144 -8.12 -11.26 6.01
C VAL A 144 -9.46 -11.34 6.75
N GLY A 145 -10.36 -10.40 6.48
CA GLY A 145 -11.73 -10.41 6.98
C GLY A 145 -11.86 -10.20 8.50
N PRO A 146 -13.10 -10.28 9.03
CA PRO A 146 -13.37 -9.98 10.43
C PRO A 146 -12.77 -11.00 11.41
N GLN A 147 -12.46 -12.22 10.98
CA GLN A 147 -11.76 -13.20 11.82
C GLN A 147 -10.23 -12.97 11.84
N GLY A 148 -9.69 -12.18 10.92
CA GLY A 148 -8.26 -11.90 10.84
C GLY A 148 -7.85 -10.67 11.64
N ARG A 149 -6.57 -10.32 11.54
CA ARG A 149 -5.98 -9.13 12.16
C ARG A 149 -5.05 -8.43 11.17
N ALA A 150 -5.39 -7.19 10.81
CA ALA A 150 -4.49 -6.29 10.08
C ALA A 150 -4.00 -5.19 11.03
N VAL A 151 -2.69 -5.09 11.17
CA VAL A 151 -2.03 -4.15 12.09
C VAL A 151 -1.14 -3.22 11.28
N GLY A 152 -1.43 -1.92 11.32
CA GLY A 152 -0.55 -0.89 10.80
C GLY A 152 0.36 -0.36 11.91
N VAL A 153 1.64 -0.15 11.59
CA VAL A 153 2.59 0.55 12.48
C VAL A 153 3.20 1.72 11.74
N GLU A 154 3.16 2.90 12.35
CA GLU A 154 3.67 4.14 11.79
C GLU A 154 4.32 4.98 12.90
N HIS A 155 5.52 5.50 12.66
CA HIS A 155 6.28 6.21 13.69
C HIS A 155 5.97 7.71 13.78
N ILE A 156 5.20 8.26 12.84
CA ILE A 156 4.70 9.65 12.87
C ILE A 156 3.28 9.68 13.49
N PRO A 157 3.11 10.20 14.72
CA PRO A 157 1.79 10.23 15.39
C PRO A 157 0.70 10.92 14.56
N GLU A 158 1.06 11.97 13.84
CA GLU A 158 0.15 12.76 13.02
C GLU A 158 -0.36 11.97 11.80
N LEU A 159 0.48 11.10 11.22
CA LEU A 159 0.07 10.18 10.15
C LEU A 159 -0.85 9.08 10.70
N VAL A 160 -0.57 8.54 11.89
CA VAL A 160 -1.48 7.59 12.55
C VAL A 160 -2.85 8.21 12.78
N ALA A 161 -2.90 9.41 13.36
CA ALA A 161 -4.15 10.14 13.59
C ALA A 161 -4.92 10.36 12.28
N SER A 162 -4.25 10.83 11.23
CA SER A 162 -4.86 11.01 9.92
C SER A 162 -5.34 9.69 9.30
N SER A 163 -4.57 8.60 9.45
CA SER A 163 -4.94 7.30 8.91
C SER A 163 -6.21 6.76 9.55
N ILE A 164 -6.38 6.95 10.86
CA ILE A 164 -7.57 6.52 11.60
C ILE A 164 -8.80 7.26 11.06
N GLU A 165 -8.68 8.56 10.76
CA GLU A 165 -9.76 9.34 10.15
C GLU A 165 -10.08 8.89 8.71
N ASN A 166 -9.08 8.53 7.91
CA ASN A 166 -9.29 7.96 6.57
C ASN A 166 -10.00 6.61 6.66
N LEU A 167 -9.55 5.75 7.58
CA LEU A 167 -10.13 4.42 7.81
C LEU A 167 -11.59 4.47 8.26
N LYS A 168 -11.94 5.39 9.17
CA LYS A 168 -13.32 5.62 9.63
C LYS A 168 -14.26 6.03 8.49
N LYS A 169 -13.73 6.71 7.47
CA LYS A 169 -14.50 7.12 6.29
C LYS A 169 -14.55 6.02 5.22
N SER A 170 -13.68 5.01 5.29
CA SER A 170 -13.55 3.96 4.28
C SER A 170 -14.52 2.78 4.48
N ALA A 171 -14.60 1.90 3.48
CA ALA A 171 -15.35 0.64 3.60
C ALA A 171 -14.77 -0.33 4.65
N ALA A 172 -13.56 -0.08 5.18
CA ALA A 172 -12.95 -0.86 6.26
C ALA A 172 -13.35 -0.37 7.67
N ALA A 173 -14.16 0.71 7.78
CA ALA A 173 -14.58 1.26 9.07
C ALA A 173 -15.19 0.23 10.05
N PRO A 174 -16.02 -0.75 9.61
CA PRO A 174 -16.51 -1.79 10.52
C PRO A 174 -15.39 -2.63 11.14
N LEU A 175 -14.37 -2.99 10.34
CA LEU A 175 -13.23 -3.80 10.80
C LEU A 175 -12.37 -3.04 11.81
N LEU A 176 -12.26 -1.72 11.66
CA LEU A 176 -11.61 -0.85 12.65
C LEU A 176 -12.39 -0.86 13.97
N LYS A 177 -13.72 -0.73 13.92
CA LYS A 177 -14.59 -0.74 15.10
C LYS A 177 -14.57 -2.08 15.83
N GLU A 178 -14.48 -3.18 15.09
CA GLU A 178 -14.49 -4.55 15.60
C GLU A 178 -13.09 -5.03 16.08
N GLY A 179 -12.04 -4.26 15.81
CA GLY A 179 -10.66 -4.56 16.21
C GLY A 179 -9.93 -5.53 15.29
N SER A 180 -10.52 -5.91 14.15
CA SER A 180 -9.85 -6.70 13.11
C SER A 180 -8.87 -5.86 12.28
N LEU A 181 -9.00 -4.54 12.34
CA LEU A 181 -8.04 -3.56 11.83
C LEU A 181 -7.61 -2.63 12.97
N SER A 182 -6.31 -2.38 13.10
CA SER A 182 -5.76 -1.39 14.04
C SER A 182 -4.53 -0.71 13.46
N VAL A 183 -4.23 0.52 13.90
CA VAL A 183 -3.03 1.27 13.52
C VAL A 183 -2.42 1.88 14.77
N HIS A 184 -1.10 1.75 14.94
CA HIS A 184 -0.39 2.11 16.16
C HIS A 184 0.80 3.03 15.89
N VAL A 185 1.07 3.92 16.84
CA VAL A 185 2.30 4.72 16.86
C VAL A 185 3.43 3.88 17.44
N ALA A 186 4.35 3.41 16.58
CA ALA A 186 5.52 2.65 17.02
C ALA A 186 6.64 2.65 15.99
N ASP A 187 7.84 2.24 16.41
CA ASP A 187 8.97 2.00 15.52
C ASP A 187 8.81 0.67 14.79
N GLY A 188 8.40 0.75 13.53
CA GLY A 188 8.14 -0.42 12.70
C GLY A 188 9.37 -1.30 12.42
N ARG A 189 10.60 -0.82 12.65
CA ARG A 189 11.82 -1.65 12.57
C ARG A 189 11.83 -2.77 13.61
N LEU A 190 11.09 -2.59 14.70
CA LEU A 190 10.91 -3.56 15.78
C LEU A 190 9.67 -4.44 15.58
N GLY A 191 8.90 -4.21 14.52
CA GLY A 191 7.62 -4.87 14.28
C GLY A 191 6.54 -4.50 15.30
N TRP A 192 5.63 -5.44 15.56
CA TRP A 192 4.57 -5.31 16.57
C TRP A 192 4.35 -6.64 17.27
N SER A 193 5.06 -6.86 18.38
CA SER A 193 5.08 -8.17 19.03
C SER A 193 3.76 -8.59 19.67
N GLU A 194 2.84 -7.66 19.96
CA GLU A 194 1.60 -7.96 20.69
C GLU A 194 0.63 -8.87 19.90
N LEU A 195 0.72 -8.87 18.57
CA LEU A 195 -0.12 -9.71 17.70
C LEU A 195 0.70 -10.66 16.82
N ALA A 196 2.01 -10.71 17.05
CA ALA A 196 2.87 -11.72 16.45
C ALA A 196 2.49 -13.13 16.94
N PRO A 197 2.76 -14.18 16.15
CA PRO A 197 3.40 -14.13 14.84
C PRO A 197 2.43 -13.84 13.69
N TYR A 198 2.95 -13.35 12.56
CA TYR A 198 2.19 -12.94 11.37
C TYR A 198 2.28 -13.93 10.22
N ASP A 199 1.18 -14.14 9.50
CA ASP A 199 1.17 -14.89 8.24
C ASP A 199 1.81 -14.08 7.11
N ALA A 200 1.58 -12.76 7.12
CA ALA A 200 2.13 -11.81 6.17
C ALA A 200 2.74 -10.58 6.85
N ILE A 201 3.86 -10.08 6.33
CA ILE A 201 4.41 -8.77 6.71
C ILE A 201 4.66 -7.95 5.45
N HIS A 202 4.15 -6.73 5.41
CA HIS A 202 4.49 -5.74 4.41
C HIS A 202 5.32 -4.64 5.05
N VAL A 203 6.31 -4.12 4.31
CA VAL A 203 7.11 -2.97 4.73
C VAL A 203 7.02 -1.90 3.64
N GLY A 204 6.35 -0.79 3.96
CA GLY A 204 6.11 0.35 3.08
C GLY A 204 7.26 1.35 2.99
N ALA A 205 8.47 0.96 3.38
CA ALA A 205 9.66 1.80 3.37
C ALA A 205 10.93 0.94 3.14
N ALA A 206 11.93 1.50 2.47
CA ALA A 206 13.16 0.78 2.13
C ALA A 206 14.09 0.64 3.34
N ALA A 207 14.40 -0.60 3.71
CA ALA A 207 15.39 -0.90 4.74
C ALA A 207 16.79 -1.14 4.12
N PRO A 208 17.88 -0.75 4.80
CA PRO A 208 19.23 -1.07 4.31
C PRO A 208 19.47 -2.59 4.21
N GLU A 209 18.89 -3.34 5.13
CA GLU A 209 18.87 -4.80 5.21
C GLU A 209 17.53 -5.27 5.80
N ILE A 210 17.20 -6.55 5.64
CA ILE A 210 15.95 -7.10 6.18
C ILE A 210 16.00 -7.07 7.71
N PRO A 211 15.07 -6.36 8.40
CA PRO A 211 15.11 -6.26 9.86
C PRO A 211 14.86 -7.62 10.52
N GLN A 212 15.81 -8.05 11.35
CA GLN A 212 15.72 -9.32 12.09
C GLN A 212 14.46 -9.45 12.97
N PRO A 213 13.98 -8.40 13.68
CA PRO A 213 12.72 -8.49 14.43
C PRO A 213 11.51 -8.88 13.58
N LEU A 214 11.47 -8.46 12.30
CA LEU A 214 10.38 -8.81 11.38
C LEU A 214 10.48 -10.28 10.94
N ILE A 215 11.69 -10.80 10.74
CA ILE A 215 11.90 -12.24 10.47
C ILE A 215 11.45 -13.09 11.65
N GLU A 216 11.72 -12.65 12.88
CA GLU A 216 11.33 -13.35 14.11
C GLU A 216 9.82 -13.39 14.28
N GLN A 217 9.13 -12.28 14.00
CA GLN A 217 7.68 -12.16 14.08
C GLN A 217 6.93 -12.81 12.92
N LEU A 218 7.61 -13.23 11.84
CA LEU A 218 6.99 -13.98 10.76
C LEU A 218 6.75 -15.45 11.17
N LYS A 219 5.57 -16.01 10.88
CA LYS A 219 5.26 -17.42 11.12
C LYS A 219 6.13 -18.33 10.24
N PRO A 220 6.43 -19.57 10.67
CA PRO A 220 6.80 -20.63 9.74
C PRO A 220 5.72 -20.79 8.67
N GLY A 221 6.11 -20.78 7.40
CA GLY A 221 5.20 -20.72 6.24
C GLY A 221 4.74 -19.30 5.87
N GLY A 222 5.13 -18.27 6.62
CA GLY A 222 4.76 -16.88 6.36
C GLY A 222 5.60 -16.22 5.26
N ARG A 223 5.10 -15.10 4.74
CA ARG A 223 5.76 -14.30 3.70
C ARG A 223 5.89 -12.83 4.11
N MET A 224 7.03 -12.23 3.81
CA MET A 224 7.26 -10.80 3.91
C MET A 224 7.57 -10.19 2.54
N VAL A 225 7.06 -8.99 2.30
CA VAL A 225 7.41 -8.15 1.14
C VAL A 225 8.00 -6.85 1.65
N ILE A 226 9.24 -6.57 1.26
CA ILE A 226 10.04 -5.45 1.78
C ILE A 226 10.98 -4.89 0.70
N PRO A 227 11.03 -3.57 0.49
CA PRO A 227 12.08 -2.94 -0.29
C PRO A 227 13.40 -2.96 0.49
N VAL A 228 14.46 -3.48 -0.12
CA VAL A 228 15.79 -3.58 0.51
C VAL A 228 16.83 -2.86 -0.34
N GLY A 229 17.61 -2.01 0.31
CA GLY A 229 18.72 -1.27 -0.29
C GLY A 229 18.72 0.21 0.11
N ASN A 230 19.84 0.88 -0.20
CA ASN A 230 20.01 2.32 0.07
C ASN A 230 19.69 3.15 -1.18
N ILE A 231 20.67 3.25 -2.10
CA ILE A 231 20.56 4.03 -3.34
C ILE A 231 19.80 3.23 -4.41
N PHE A 232 20.18 1.97 -4.59
CA PHE A 232 19.48 1.00 -5.43
C PHE A 232 18.69 0.09 -4.50
N GLN A 233 17.40 -0.05 -4.78
CA GLN A 233 16.48 -0.80 -3.94
C GLN A 233 15.76 -1.83 -4.78
N ASP A 234 15.64 -3.04 -4.27
CA ASP A 234 14.80 -4.08 -4.85
C ASP A 234 13.66 -4.42 -3.89
N LEU A 235 12.46 -4.57 -4.44
CA LEU A 235 11.36 -5.18 -3.71
C LEU A 235 11.65 -6.66 -3.56
N GLN A 236 11.89 -7.12 -2.34
CA GLN A 236 12.22 -8.50 -2.04
C GLN A 236 11.03 -9.22 -1.44
N VAL A 237 10.89 -10.50 -1.82
CA VAL A 237 9.95 -11.44 -1.23
C VAL A 237 10.74 -12.42 -0.38
N VAL A 238 10.44 -12.43 0.91
CA VAL A 238 11.08 -13.26 1.93
C VAL A 238 10.06 -14.31 2.37
N ASN A 239 10.39 -15.59 2.26
CA ASN A 239 9.56 -16.67 2.82
C ASN A 239 10.30 -17.32 3.98
N LYS A 240 9.59 -17.55 5.08
CA LYS A 240 10.07 -18.38 6.18
C LYS A 240 9.52 -19.77 6.00
N LYS A 241 10.38 -20.75 5.77
CA LYS A 241 9.98 -22.15 5.59
C LYS A 241 9.49 -22.74 6.92
N ALA A 242 8.87 -23.92 6.85
CA ALA A 242 8.36 -24.63 8.02
C ALA A 242 9.46 -24.97 9.05
N ASP A 243 10.71 -25.19 8.58
CA ASP A 243 11.89 -25.45 9.41
C ASP A 243 12.53 -24.17 9.99
N GLY A 244 11.94 -23.00 9.72
CA GLY A 244 12.44 -21.70 10.16
C GLY A 244 13.51 -21.07 9.25
N SER A 245 14.00 -21.79 8.24
CA SER A 245 14.98 -21.24 7.29
C SER A 245 14.34 -20.19 6.36
N ILE A 246 15.14 -19.22 5.93
CA ILE A 246 14.68 -18.09 5.11
C ILE A 246 15.08 -18.30 3.65
N SER A 247 14.16 -18.02 2.73
CA SER A 247 14.46 -17.83 1.31
C SER A 247 14.09 -16.42 0.87
N VAL A 248 14.95 -15.80 0.08
CA VAL A 248 14.78 -14.42 -0.41
C VAL A 248 14.89 -14.42 -1.93
N ARG A 249 14.01 -13.69 -2.61
CA ARG A 249 14.14 -13.36 -4.03
C ARG A 249 13.82 -11.88 -4.26
N SER A 250 14.53 -11.25 -5.19
CA SER A 250 14.16 -9.93 -5.70
C SER A 250 13.06 -10.07 -6.75
N GLU A 251 12.01 -9.25 -6.63
CA GLU A 251 10.90 -9.20 -7.58
C GLU A 251 11.17 -8.16 -8.66
N THR A 252 11.46 -6.91 -8.26
CA THR A 252 11.72 -5.80 -9.18
C THR A 252 12.47 -4.68 -8.47
N SER A 253 13.16 -3.84 -9.22
CA SER A 253 13.76 -2.62 -8.68
C SER A 253 12.70 -1.57 -8.42
N VAL A 254 12.82 -0.88 -7.29
CA VAL A 254 11.82 0.08 -6.79
C VAL A 254 12.48 1.32 -6.22
N ARG A 255 11.66 2.31 -5.83
CA ARG A 255 12.10 3.47 -5.06
C ARG A 255 11.07 3.81 -3.99
N TYR A 256 11.43 3.56 -2.75
CA TYR A 256 10.65 3.82 -1.55
C TYR A 256 11.31 4.88 -0.69
N VAL A 257 10.52 5.52 0.17
CA VAL A 257 11.04 6.33 1.27
C VAL A 257 11.85 5.45 2.24
N PRO A 258 12.91 5.94 2.90
CA PRO A 258 13.72 5.13 3.78
C PRO A 258 12.98 4.68 5.05
N LEU A 259 13.14 3.41 5.45
CA LEU A 259 12.77 2.92 6.77
C LEU A 259 13.81 3.40 7.77
N THR A 260 13.49 4.47 8.51
CA THR A 260 14.47 5.19 9.33
C THR A 260 13.90 5.61 10.68
N SER A 261 14.68 6.32 11.49
CA SER A 261 14.18 6.92 12.72
C SER A 261 13.26 8.11 12.41
N ARG A 262 12.26 8.35 13.27
CA ARG A 262 11.40 9.55 13.20
C ARG A 262 12.20 10.84 13.05
N ALA A 263 13.27 11.00 13.84
CA ALA A 263 14.12 12.19 13.78
C ALA A 263 14.81 12.35 12.42
N SER A 264 15.28 11.26 11.81
CA SER A 264 15.88 11.31 10.48
C SER A 264 14.87 11.64 9.39
N GLN A 265 13.64 11.14 9.49
CA GLN A 265 12.59 11.44 8.50
C GLN A 265 12.18 12.93 8.54
N LEU A 266 12.03 13.52 9.72
CA LEU A 266 11.53 14.89 9.88
C LEU A 266 12.57 15.98 9.59
N HIS A 267 13.86 15.65 9.59
CA HIS A 267 14.94 16.61 9.33
C HIS A 267 15.53 16.56 7.91
N ASN A 268 15.05 15.64 7.07
CA ASN A 268 15.47 15.50 5.67
C ASN A 268 14.61 16.31 4.70
#